data_AF-A0A9D5CPX5-F1
#
_entry.id   AF-A0A9D5CPX5-F1
#
_cell.length_a   1.000
_cell.length_b   1.000
_cell.length_c   1.000
_cell.angle_alpha   90.00
_cell.angle_beta   90.00
_cell.angle_gamma   90.00
#
_symmetry.space_group_name_H-M   'P 1'
#
loop_
_entity.id
_entity.type
_entity.pdbx_description
1 polymer ?
#
loop_
_entity_poly.entity_id
_entity_poly.type
_entity_poly.pdbx_seq_one_letter_code
_entity_poly.pdbx_strand_id
1 'polypeptide(L)'
;MYLQLRYAAVDSITRSLALEWGTDYDLRVNGIAPGPIEGTPGTRKLVPEEMKSKNQEFMPLYKLGERWDIAMAALYLASDAGKYVNGTTLVVDGGLWLSRPRYIPKEDVKQLSRLVEKKSRTSPTGIPLSKL
;
A
#
# COMPACT_ATOMS: atom_id res chain seq x y z
N MET A 1 -9.62 -6.47 7.98
CA MET A 1 -10.93 -6.53 7.29
C MET A 1 -11.34 -5.20 6.65
N TYR A 2 -11.31 -4.05 7.36
CA TYR A 2 -11.74 -2.76 6.78
C TYR A 2 -10.90 -2.26 5.59
N LEU A 3 -9.60 -2.61 5.54
CA LEU A 3 -8.74 -2.26 4.40
C LEU A 3 -9.12 -3.01 3.12
N GLN A 4 -9.67 -4.24 3.21
CA GLN A 4 -9.94 -5.10 2.04
C GLN A 4 -11.09 -4.57 1.16
N LEU A 5 -12.11 -3.93 1.77
CA LEU A 5 -13.25 -3.39 1.01
C LEU A 5 -12.85 -2.22 0.10
N ARG A 6 -11.86 -1.41 0.50
CA ARG A 6 -11.42 -0.26 -0.31
C ARG A 6 -10.64 -0.71 -1.55
N TYR A 7 -9.87 -1.79 -1.45
CA TYR A 7 -9.18 -2.37 -2.60
C TYR A 7 -10.16 -2.97 -3.62
N ALA A 8 -11.21 -3.65 -3.17
CA ALA A 8 -12.22 -4.23 -4.07
C ALA A 8 -12.95 -3.18 -4.92
N ALA A 9 -13.24 -2.00 -4.36
CA ALA A 9 -13.87 -0.92 -5.11
C ALA A 9 -12.94 -0.33 -6.19
N VAL A 10 -11.67 -0.10 -5.84
CA VAL A 10 -10.67 0.42 -6.79
C VAL A 10 -10.39 -0.59 -7.89
N ASP A 11 -10.32 -1.89 -7.56
CA ASP A 11 -10.13 -2.97 -8.54
C ASP A 11 -11.29 -3.05 -9.54
N SER A 12 -12.53 -2.94 -9.05
CA SER A 12 -13.72 -2.94 -9.90
C SER A 12 -13.72 -1.76 -10.87
N ILE A 13 -13.47 -0.54 -10.38
CA ILE A 13 -13.40 0.67 -11.21
C ILE A 13 -12.28 0.57 -12.25
N THR A 14 -11.10 0.08 -11.85
CA THR A 14 -9.95 -0.10 -12.75
C THR A 14 -10.32 -1.01 -13.92
N ARG A 15 -11.00 -2.13 -13.66
CA ARG A 15 -11.42 -3.08 -14.69
C ARG A 15 -12.49 -2.51 -15.62
N SER A 16 -13.49 -1.81 -15.08
CA SER A 16 -14.54 -1.19 -15.90
C SER A 16 -13.94 -0.15 -16.85
N LEU A 17 -13.12 0.77 -16.32
CA LEU A 17 -12.49 1.81 -17.14
C LEU A 17 -11.51 1.24 -18.16
N ALA A 18 -10.79 0.16 -17.82
CA ALA A 18 -9.90 -0.53 -18.75
C ALA A 18 -10.64 -1.08 -19.99
N LEU A 19 -11.89 -1.55 -19.82
CA LEU A 19 -12.72 -2.06 -20.92
C LEU A 19 -13.31 -0.92 -21.76
N GLU A 20 -13.92 0.06 -21.09
CA GLU A 20 -14.56 1.21 -21.74
C GLU A 20 -13.52 2.02 -22.52
N TRP A 21 -12.46 2.47 -21.84
CA TRP A 21 -11.50 3.38 -22.45
C TRP A 21 -10.46 2.68 -23.34
N GLY A 22 -10.23 1.39 -23.12
CA GLY A 22 -9.40 0.60 -24.02
C GLY A 22 -10.05 0.45 -25.39
N THR A 23 -11.37 0.30 -25.45
CA THR A 23 -12.11 0.15 -26.71
C THR A 23 -12.25 1.48 -27.45
N ASP A 24 -12.61 2.54 -26.73
CA ASP A 24 -13.01 3.81 -27.35
C ASP A 24 -11.84 4.78 -27.60
N TYR A 25 -10.77 4.69 -26.80
CA TYR A 25 -9.71 5.72 -26.77
C TYR A 25 -8.28 5.16 -26.84
N ASP A 26 -8.11 3.83 -26.98
CA ASP A 26 -6.79 3.17 -26.90
C ASP A 26 -6.02 3.53 -25.62
N LEU A 27 -6.77 3.71 -24.51
CA LEU A 27 -6.21 4.05 -23.21
C LEU A 27 -6.13 2.81 -22.31
N ARG A 28 -5.02 2.73 -21.56
CA ARG A 28 -4.79 1.69 -20.56
C ARG A 28 -5.06 2.22 -19.16
N VAL A 29 -5.75 1.43 -18.35
CA VAL A 29 -6.08 1.77 -16.97
C VAL A 29 -5.58 0.66 -16.06
N ASN A 30 -4.69 0.98 -15.13
CA ASN A 30 -4.12 0.03 -14.18
C ASN A 30 -4.02 0.69 -12.79
N GLY A 31 -4.10 -0.14 -11.75
CA GLY A 31 -3.88 0.24 -10.36
C GLY A 31 -2.51 -0.20 -9.85
N ILE A 32 -1.99 0.49 -8.83
CA ILE A 32 -0.84 0.05 -8.05
C ILE A 32 -1.29 -0.08 -6.59
N ALA A 33 -1.06 -1.24 -6.00
CA ALA A 33 -1.33 -1.51 -4.59
C ALA A 33 0.00 -1.53 -3.81
N PRO A 34 0.40 -0.41 -3.18
CA PRO A 34 1.65 -0.32 -2.46
C PRO A 34 1.57 -1.01 -1.10
N GLY A 35 2.68 -1.65 -0.72
CA GLY A 35 2.94 -2.13 0.64
C GLY A 35 3.46 -1.05 1.58
N PRO A 36 4.11 -1.44 2.69
CA PRO A 36 4.77 -0.50 3.57
C PRO A 36 6.01 0.11 2.90
N ILE A 37 5.89 1.36 2.46
CA ILE A 37 6.95 2.14 1.82
C ILE A 37 7.56 3.13 2.81
N GLU A 38 8.89 3.17 2.92
CA GLU A 38 9.63 4.04 3.83
C GLU A 38 9.32 5.53 3.61
N GLY A 39 9.26 6.29 4.71
CA GLY A 39 9.09 7.75 4.68
C GLY A 39 7.71 8.21 4.21
N THR A 40 6.74 7.31 4.02
CA THR A 40 5.36 7.66 3.64
C THR A 40 4.47 7.85 4.88
N PRO A 41 3.37 8.62 4.78
CA PRO A 41 2.40 8.71 5.87
C PRO A 41 1.80 7.34 6.26
N GLY A 42 1.71 6.41 5.31
CA GLY A 42 1.21 5.06 5.54
C GLY A 42 2.06 4.28 6.54
N THR A 43 3.38 4.21 6.32
CA THR A 43 4.30 3.56 7.26
C THR A 43 4.48 4.34 8.56
N ARG A 44 4.51 5.67 8.54
CA ARG A 44 4.64 6.49 9.77
C ARG A 44 3.46 6.32 10.75
N LYS A 45 2.26 6.07 10.23
CA LYS A 45 1.06 5.80 11.04
C LYS A 45 0.97 4.35 11.51
N LEU A 46 1.46 3.39 10.71
CA LEU A 46 1.26 1.96 10.96
C LEU A 46 2.48 1.27 11.61
N VAL A 47 3.67 1.86 11.58
CA VAL A 47 4.91 1.28 12.12
C VAL A 47 5.60 2.30 13.03
N PRO A 48 5.43 2.22 14.36
CA PRO A 48 6.27 2.97 15.30
C PRO A 48 7.74 2.58 15.16
N GLU A 49 8.65 3.57 15.23
CA GLU A 49 10.10 3.38 15.17
C GLU A 49 10.63 2.27 16.10
N GLU A 50 10.02 2.07 17.28
CA GLU A 50 10.42 1.02 18.23
C GLU A 50 10.17 -0.41 17.73
N MET A 51 9.40 -0.61 16.65
CA MET A 51 9.03 -1.92 16.10
C MET A 51 9.47 -2.14 14.65
N LYS A 52 10.35 -1.28 14.09
CA LYS A 52 10.92 -1.49 12.76
C LYS A 52 11.61 -2.86 12.63
N SER A 53 12.33 -3.29 13.66
CA SER A 53 13.03 -4.59 13.69
C SER A 53 12.06 -5.78 13.67
N LYS A 54 11.00 -5.77 14.51
CA LYS A 54 9.99 -6.84 14.52
C LYS A 54 9.14 -6.88 13.25
N ASN A 55 8.80 -5.73 12.65
CA ASN A 55 7.98 -5.70 11.43
C ASN A 55 8.72 -6.22 10.19
N GLN A 56 10.05 -6.05 10.12
CA GLN A 56 10.86 -6.63 9.05
C GLN A 56 10.80 -8.15 9.07
N GLU A 57 10.77 -8.79 10.25
CA GLU A 57 10.65 -10.25 10.37
C GLU A 57 9.37 -10.80 9.72
N PHE A 58 8.30 -10.00 9.64
CA PHE A 58 7.02 -10.41 9.06
C PHE A 58 6.91 -10.18 7.55
N MET A 59 7.81 -9.41 6.94
CA MET A 59 7.83 -9.19 5.50
C MET A 59 8.65 -10.27 4.79
N PRO A 60 8.18 -10.86 3.68
CA PRO A 60 8.95 -11.90 2.97
C PRO A 60 10.31 -11.43 2.45
N LEU A 61 10.42 -10.15 2.05
CA LEU A 61 11.70 -9.55 1.65
C LEU A 61 12.47 -8.90 2.81
N TYR A 62 11.98 -9.02 4.05
CA TYR A 62 12.61 -8.49 5.28
C TYR A 62 13.02 -7.01 5.23
N LYS A 63 12.45 -6.24 4.30
CA LYS A 63 12.78 -4.83 4.07
C LYS A 63 11.53 -4.03 3.76
N LEU A 64 11.52 -2.77 4.18
CA LEU A 64 10.53 -1.81 3.69
C LEU A 64 10.81 -1.53 2.20
N GLY A 65 9.75 -1.27 1.44
CA GLY A 65 9.91 -0.75 0.08
C GLY A 65 10.36 0.71 0.12
N GLU A 66 11.01 1.15 -0.96
CA GLU A 66 11.39 2.54 -1.17
C GLU A 66 10.38 3.25 -2.06
N ARG A 67 10.36 4.60 -2.03
CA ARG A 67 9.53 5.37 -2.97
C ARG A 67 9.85 5.04 -4.42
N TRP A 68 11.09 4.65 -4.69
CA TRP A 68 11.55 4.27 -6.02
C TRP A 68 10.90 2.99 -6.52
N ASP A 69 10.57 2.03 -5.65
CA ASP A 69 9.88 0.80 -6.05
C ASP A 69 8.51 1.10 -6.69
N ILE A 70 7.78 2.08 -6.11
CA ILE A 70 6.49 2.53 -6.64
C ILE A 70 6.68 3.33 -7.93
N ALA A 71 7.69 4.20 -7.99
CA ALA A 71 7.99 4.98 -9.18
C ALA A 71 8.33 4.08 -10.38
N MET A 72 9.13 3.03 -10.18
CA MET A 72 9.49 2.08 -11.23
C MET A 72 8.30 1.23 -11.68
N ALA A 73 7.41 0.85 -10.75
CA ALA A 73 6.16 0.18 -11.11
C ALA A 73 5.25 1.07 -11.98
N ALA A 74 5.13 2.36 -11.62
CA ALA A 74 4.38 3.33 -12.42
C ALA A 74 5.03 3.55 -13.79
N LEU A 75 6.37 3.64 -13.84
CA LEU A 75 7.11 3.77 -15.09
C LEU A 75 6.89 2.55 -15.99
N TYR A 76 6.98 1.33 -15.44
CA TYR A 76 6.68 0.10 -16.18
C TYR A 76 5.29 0.16 -16.82
N LEU A 77 4.26 0.46 -16.02
CA LEU A 77 2.87 0.53 -16.51
C LEU A 77 2.66 1.65 -17.53
N ALA A 78 3.32 2.79 -17.39
CA ALA A 78 3.20 3.90 -18.33
C ALA A 78 3.99 3.67 -19.63
N SER A 79 5.13 3.00 -19.56
CA SER A 79 6.04 2.78 -20.69
C SER A 79 5.61 1.67 -21.65
N ASP A 80 6.35 1.54 -22.75
CA ASP A 80 6.21 0.45 -23.73
C ASP A 80 6.44 -0.95 -23.13
N ALA A 81 7.18 -1.05 -22.02
CA ALA A 81 7.37 -2.32 -21.32
C ALA A 81 6.04 -2.89 -20.81
N GLY A 82 5.10 -2.03 -20.43
CA GLY A 82 3.76 -2.37 -19.98
C GLY A 82 2.67 -2.21 -21.04
N LYS A 83 3.01 -2.08 -22.33
CA LYS A 83 2.05 -1.70 -23.39
C LYS A 83 0.85 -2.64 -23.55
N TYR A 84 0.97 -3.88 -23.10
CA TYR A 84 -0.11 -4.88 -23.17
C TYR A 84 -0.75 -5.18 -21.80
N VAL A 85 -0.38 -4.43 -20.78
CA VAL A 85 -0.93 -4.55 -19.43
C VAL A 85 -2.07 -3.55 -19.28
N ASN A 86 -3.29 -4.06 -19.12
CA ASN A 86 -4.49 -3.27 -18.95
C ASN A 86 -5.45 -3.94 -17.94
N GLY A 87 -6.13 -3.13 -17.11
CA GLY A 87 -7.10 -3.60 -16.12
C GLY A 87 -6.50 -4.32 -14.91
N THR A 88 -5.19 -4.24 -14.70
CA THR A 88 -4.53 -4.93 -13.58
C THR A 88 -4.34 -4.04 -12.36
N THR A 89 -4.30 -4.64 -11.18
CA THR A 89 -3.79 -4.02 -9.96
C THR A 89 -2.44 -4.64 -9.62
N LEU A 90 -1.37 -3.91 -9.87
CA LEU A 90 -0.01 -4.36 -9.61
C LEU A 90 0.32 -4.19 -8.12
N VAL A 91 0.52 -5.30 -7.41
CA VAL A 91 0.90 -5.30 -6.00
C VAL A 91 2.41 -5.06 -5.88
N VAL A 92 2.80 -4.02 -5.15
CA VAL A 92 4.20 -3.62 -4.93
C VAL A 92 4.47 -3.50 -3.44
N ASP A 93 4.62 -4.66 -2.79
CA ASP A 93 4.68 -4.76 -1.32
C ASP A 93 5.70 -5.75 -0.78
N GLY A 94 6.56 -6.28 -1.64
CA GLY A 94 7.55 -7.30 -1.26
C GLY A 94 6.93 -8.63 -0.83
N GLY A 95 5.74 -8.96 -1.31
CA GLY A 95 5.06 -10.23 -1.05
C GLY A 95 4.27 -10.26 0.26
N LEU A 96 4.17 -9.13 0.96
CA LEU A 96 3.45 -9.03 2.24
C LEU A 96 1.99 -9.50 2.11
N TRP A 97 1.33 -9.16 1.00
CA TRP A 97 -0.03 -9.57 0.64
C TRP A 97 -0.20 -11.09 0.60
N LEU A 98 0.83 -11.80 0.11
CA LEU A 98 0.83 -13.27 0.01
C LEU A 98 1.32 -13.93 1.29
N SER A 99 1.98 -13.18 2.17
CA SER A 99 2.45 -13.71 3.44
C SER A 99 1.25 -14.07 4.32
N ARG A 100 1.12 -15.34 4.67
CA ARG A 100 0.21 -15.76 5.74
C ARG A 100 0.61 -15.03 7.02
N PRO A 101 -0.35 -14.64 7.89
CA PRO A 101 0.03 -14.16 9.21
C PRO A 101 0.83 -15.26 9.90
N ARG A 102 2.14 -15.04 10.06
CA ARG A 102 2.92 -15.81 11.03
C ARG A 102 2.23 -15.58 12.36
N TYR A 103 1.90 -16.66 13.04
CA TYR A 103 1.19 -16.61 14.32
C TYR A 103 1.80 -15.50 15.20
N ILE A 104 1.03 -14.46 15.47
CA ILE A 104 1.41 -13.39 16.40
C ILE A 104 0.76 -13.76 17.74
N PRO A 105 1.53 -13.97 18.81
CA PRO A 105 0.98 -14.19 20.15
C PRO A 105 -0.02 -13.09 20.53
N LYS A 106 -1.13 -13.46 21.17
CA LYS A 106 -2.20 -12.52 21.55
C LYS A 106 -1.70 -11.36 22.42
N GLU A 107 -0.65 -11.59 23.20
CA GLU A 107 -0.04 -10.58 24.07
C GLU A 107 0.61 -9.46 23.25
N ASP A 108 1.34 -9.82 22.18
CA ASP A 108 1.99 -8.86 21.28
C ASP A 108 0.95 -8.01 20.52
N VAL A 109 -0.16 -8.63 20.10
CA VAL A 109 -1.27 -7.91 19.44
C VAL A 109 -1.90 -6.88 20.38
N LYS A 110 -2.08 -7.23 21.66
CA LYS A 110 -2.67 -6.35 22.67
C LYS A 110 -1.76 -5.16 22.98
N GLN A 111 -0.45 -5.37 23.02
CA GLN A 111 0.54 -4.30 23.16
C GLN A 111 0.54 -3.38 21.94
N LEU A 112 0.49 -3.95 20.73
CA LEU A 112 0.42 -3.21 19.48
C LEU A 112 -0.82 -2.30 19.42
N SER A 113 -2.00 -2.83 19.76
CA SER A 113 -3.26 -2.06 19.79
C SER A 113 -3.17 -0.87 20.74
N ARG A 114 -2.64 -1.09 21.95
CA ARG A 114 -2.47 -0.02 22.96
C ARG A 114 -1.50 1.06 22.52
N LEU A 115 -0.40 0.68 21.85
CA LEU A 115 0.59 1.64 21.32
C LEU A 115 0.00 2.47 20.17
N VAL A 116 -0.73 1.84 19.25
CA VAL A 116 -1.39 2.52 18.12
C VAL A 116 -2.47 3.48 18.62
N GLU A 117 -3.30 3.07 19.58
CA GLU A 117 -4.34 3.92 20.18
C GLU A 117 -3.74 5.11 20.94
N LYS A 118 -2.63 4.91 21.66
CA LYS A 118 -1.94 6.01 22.35
C LYS A 118 -1.35 7.02 21.34
N LYS A 119 -0.80 6.53 20.23
CA LYS A 119 -0.21 7.37 19.17
C LYS A 119 -1.28 8.08 18.32
N SER A 120 -2.43 7.46 18.09
CA SER A 120 -3.55 8.09 17.36
C SER A 120 -4.18 9.22 18.16
N ARG A 121 -4.27 9.08 19.49
CA ARG A 121 -4.77 10.13 20.40
C ARG A 121 -3.82 11.33 20.54
N THR A 122 -2.53 11.15 20.24
CA THR A 122 -1.49 12.19 20.42
C THR A 122 -1.05 12.85 19.11
N SER A 123 -1.49 12.34 17.96
CA SER A 123 -1.19 12.96 16.66
C SER A 123 -2.22 14.06 16.36
N PRO A 124 -1.83 15.33 16.13
CA PRO A 124 -2.76 16.35 15.69
C PRO A 124 -3.30 15.95 14.31
N THR A 125 -4.62 15.91 14.15
CA THR A 125 -5.28 15.80 12.85
C THR A 125 -5.05 17.10 12.07
N GLY A 126 -3.85 17.24 11.51
CA GLY A 126 -3.44 18.39 10.72
C GLY A 126 -4.10 18.35 9.34
N ILE A 127 -5.17 19.14 9.18
CA ILE A 127 -5.49 19.74 7.88
C ILE A 127 -4.28 20.62 7.53
N PRO A 128 -3.65 20.48 6.35
CA PRO A 128 -2.57 21.37 5.97
C PRO A 128 -3.12 22.80 5.88
N LEU A 129 -2.69 23.69 6.78
CA LEU A 129 -2.92 25.12 6.63
C LEU A 129 -2.05 25.59 5.45
N SER A 130 -2.70 25.73 4.30
CA SER A 130 -2.18 26.46 3.14
C SER A 130 -1.73 27.84 3.57
N LYS A 131 -0.44 28.15 3.42
CA LYS A 131 0.06 29.52 3.50
C LYS A 131 -0.20 30.20 2.15
N LEU A 132 -1.28 30.97 2.10
CA LEU A 132 -1.38 32.17 1.27
C LEU A 132 -1.10 33.37 2.17
#